data_AF-A0AAV4FE30-F1
#
_entry.id   AF-A0AAV4FE30-F1
#
_cell.length_a   1.000
_cell.length_b   1.000
_cell.length_c   1.000
_cell.angle_alpha   90.00
_cell.angle_beta   90.00
_cell.angle_gamma   90.00
#
_symmetry.space_group_name_H-M   'P 1'
#
loop_
_entity.id
_entity.type
_entity.pdbx_description
1 polymer ?
#
loop_
_entity_poly.entity_id
_entity_poly.type
_entity_poly.pdbx_seq_one_letter_code
_entity_poly.pdbx_strand_id
1 'polypeptide(L)'
;MVGTCCAVQLAEQGYKLPLQKTIIDAWTTWTPNGGPADENPLNALLERYSAFDTNDWSSIYSSLANRFPSDRLGMTHFLDDANYSSYSYERFYEDIYNDPDAASRLEKIKTLWQQDTFDNLIPLLDQTHNWGYYFPRYRNVNESHCTSIIEFGNADIQEQNLVLKDFVNNIMDGTGPMMRAHETDEVSDYQKPFNLMYWLVGQLL
;
A
#
# COMPACT_ATOMS: atom_id res chain seq x y z
N MET A 1 -10.13 -14.37 -1.38
CA MET A 1 -9.66 -12.97 -1.24
C MET A 1 -8.25 -12.96 -1.80
N VAL A 2 -8.07 -12.55 -3.06
CA VAL A 2 -6.74 -12.44 -3.67
C VAL A 2 -6.19 -11.10 -3.20
N GLY A 3 -5.24 -11.13 -2.27
CA GLY A 3 -4.55 -9.95 -1.79
C GLY A 3 -3.79 -9.33 -2.95
N THR A 4 -4.33 -8.26 -3.52
CA THR A 4 -3.63 -7.46 -4.50
C THR A 4 -2.89 -6.39 -3.70
N CYS A 5 -1.56 -6.36 -3.77
CA CYS A 5 -0.68 -5.35 -3.17
C CYS A 5 -0.85 -3.96 -3.84
N CYS A 6 -2.09 -3.51 -4.09
CA CYS A 6 -2.33 -2.19 -4.65
C CYS A 6 -2.54 -1.20 -3.50
N ALA A 7 -1.45 -0.67 -2.95
CA ALA A 7 -1.53 0.67 -2.40
C ALA A 7 -1.69 1.61 -3.60
N VAL A 8 -2.83 2.30 -3.67
CA VAL A 8 -2.99 3.38 -4.65
C VAL A 8 -2.08 4.49 -4.16
N GLN A 9 -1.09 4.86 -4.96
CA GLN A 9 -0.25 6.01 -4.68
C GLN A 9 -1.17 7.21 -4.42
N LEU A 10 -1.08 7.89 -3.28
CA LEU A 10 -2.07 8.91 -2.90
C LEU A 10 -1.48 10.31 -3.03
N ALA A 11 -2.01 11.11 -3.95
CA ALA A 11 -1.63 12.50 -4.05
C ALA A 11 -2.43 13.35 -3.06
N GLU A 12 -1.80 14.36 -2.47
CA GLU A 12 -2.48 15.43 -1.73
C GLU A 12 -3.59 16.13 -2.55
N GLN A 13 -3.59 15.99 -3.88
CA GLN A 13 -4.56 16.59 -4.80
C GLN A 13 -4.71 15.80 -6.11
N GLY A 14 -5.51 14.74 -6.13
CA GLY A 14 -6.00 14.18 -7.38
C GLY A 14 -4.96 13.56 -8.34
N TYR A 15 -5.24 13.55 -9.66
CA TYR A 15 -4.43 13.01 -10.79
C TYR A 15 -2.96 13.49 -10.91
N LYS A 16 -2.16 13.54 -9.86
CA LYS A 16 -0.89 14.29 -9.87
C LYS A 16 0.38 13.45 -9.86
N LEU A 17 0.31 12.16 -9.55
CA LEU A 17 1.52 11.34 -9.49
C LEU A 17 1.83 10.72 -10.86
N PRO A 18 3.09 10.72 -11.33
CA PRO A 18 3.39 10.36 -12.71
C PRO A 18 3.04 8.90 -13.06
N LEU A 19 3.10 7.98 -12.09
CA LEU A 19 2.61 6.61 -12.24
C LEU A 19 1.12 6.59 -12.55
N GLN A 20 0.29 7.31 -11.78
CA GLN A 20 -1.16 7.30 -11.98
C GLN A 20 -1.51 7.75 -13.39
N LYS A 21 -0.89 8.84 -13.89
CA LYS A 21 -1.08 9.32 -15.26
C LYS A 21 -0.79 8.22 -16.28
N THR A 22 0.32 7.52 -16.10
CA THR A 22 0.69 6.38 -16.95
C THR A 22 -0.35 5.25 -16.90
N ILE A 23 -0.87 4.93 -15.71
CA ILE A 23 -1.94 3.94 -15.52
C ILE A 23 -3.21 4.36 -16.22
N ILE A 24 -3.64 5.62 -16.07
CA ILE A 24 -4.87 6.15 -16.67
C ILE A 24 -4.77 6.15 -18.19
N ASP A 25 -3.64 6.61 -18.72
CA ASP A 25 -3.39 6.57 -20.16
C ASP A 25 -3.48 5.12 -20.67
N ALA A 26 -2.86 4.17 -19.96
CA ALA A 26 -2.96 2.75 -20.31
C ALA A 26 -4.39 2.20 -20.20
N TRP A 27 -5.14 2.55 -19.14
CA TRP A 27 -6.49 2.03 -18.88
C TRP A 27 -7.57 2.66 -19.75
N THR A 28 -7.34 3.85 -20.29
CA THR A 28 -8.27 4.51 -21.21
C THR A 28 -7.98 4.19 -22.67
N THR A 29 -6.74 3.77 -22.99
CA THR A 29 -6.33 3.39 -24.35
C THR A 29 -6.39 1.89 -24.61
N TRP A 30 -6.48 1.05 -23.57
CA TRP A 30 -6.57 -0.40 -23.73
C TRP A 30 -8.00 -0.89 -23.93
N THR A 31 -8.28 -1.47 -25.09
CA THR A 31 -9.43 -2.33 -25.35
C THR A 31 -8.97 -3.52 -26.17
N PRO A 32 -9.33 -4.77 -25.81
CA PRO A 32 -9.12 -5.92 -26.69
C PRO A 32 -10.03 -5.77 -27.93
N ASN A 33 -9.54 -5.06 -28.95
CA ASN A 33 -10.19 -4.78 -30.25
C ASN A 33 -11.24 -3.64 -30.29
N GLY A 34 -11.15 -2.61 -29.44
CA GLY A 34 -12.13 -1.52 -29.38
C GLY A 34 -11.58 -0.09 -29.58
N GLY A 35 -12.46 0.89 -29.72
CA GLY A 35 -12.16 2.32 -29.63
C GLY A 35 -12.27 2.86 -28.20
N PRO A 36 -11.94 4.14 -27.95
CA PRO A 36 -12.00 4.78 -26.62
C PRO A 36 -13.40 4.81 -25.96
N ALA A 37 -14.45 4.51 -26.74
CA ALA A 37 -15.83 4.42 -26.28
C ALA A 37 -16.23 3.01 -25.83
N ASP A 38 -15.36 2.01 -26.01
CA ASP A 38 -15.63 0.63 -25.60
C ASP A 38 -15.27 0.39 -24.11
N GLU A 39 -15.76 -0.72 -23.57
CA GLU A 39 -15.58 -1.11 -22.17
C GLU A 39 -14.08 -1.17 -21.81
N ASN A 40 -13.66 -0.29 -20.91
CA ASN A 40 -12.29 -0.18 -20.43
C ASN A 40 -12.27 -0.23 -18.89
N PRO A 41 -11.12 -0.52 -18.25
CA PRO A 41 -11.05 -0.63 -16.79
C PRO A 41 -11.58 0.60 -16.03
N LEU A 42 -11.38 1.81 -16.57
CA LEU A 42 -11.88 3.04 -15.95
C LEU A 42 -13.41 3.11 -15.99
N ASN A 43 -14.02 2.79 -17.13
CA ASN A 43 -15.48 2.75 -17.29
C ASN A 43 -16.10 1.69 -16.36
N ALA A 44 -15.47 0.53 -16.23
CA ALA A 44 -15.92 -0.53 -15.31
C ALA A 44 -15.86 -0.09 -13.84
N LEU A 45 -14.83 0.68 -13.44
CA LEU A 45 -14.75 1.27 -12.10
C LEU A 45 -15.83 2.32 -11.88
N LEU A 46 -16.01 3.24 -12.83
CA LEU A 46 -17.04 4.29 -12.77
C LEU A 46 -18.46 3.71 -12.66
N GLU A 47 -18.76 2.64 -13.39
CA GLU A 47 -20.05 1.96 -13.33
C GLU A 47 -20.27 1.31 -11.96
N ARG A 48 -19.23 0.70 -11.38
CA ARG A 48 -19.33 -0.08 -10.14
C ARG A 48 -19.26 0.78 -8.88
N TYR A 49 -18.62 1.94 -8.96
CA TYR A 49 -18.25 2.80 -7.84
C TYR A 49 -18.65 4.25 -8.13
N SER A 50 -19.92 4.58 -7.97
CA SER A 50 -20.49 5.90 -8.33
C SER A 50 -19.91 7.08 -7.54
N ALA A 51 -19.19 6.84 -6.44
CA ALA A 51 -18.50 7.87 -5.66
C ALA A 51 -17.00 7.95 -5.97
N PHE A 52 -16.51 7.15 -6.92
CA PHE A 52 -15.15 7.27 -7.44
C PHE A 52 -15.06 8.50 -8.36
N ASP A 53 -14.29 9.49 -7.92
CA ASP A 53 -13.90 10.63 -8.72
C ASP A 53 -12.63 10.27 -9.49
N THR A 54 -12.71 10.30 -10.81
CA THR A 54 -11.54 10.02 -11.63
C THR A 54 -10.48 11.10 -11.40
N ASN A 55 -10.87 12.34 -11.08
CA ASN A 55 -9.94 13.41 -10.73
C ASN A 55 -9.21 13.20 -9.41
N ASP A 56 -9.72 12.31 -8.57
CA ASP A 56 -9.16 11.96 -7.29
C ASP A 56 -9.19 10.45 -7.05
N TRP A 57 -8.11 9.77 -7.42
CA TRP A 57 -8.00 8.33 -7.28
C TRP A 57 -8.05 7.87 -5.82
N SER A 58 -7.81 8.76 -4.86
CA SER A 58 -7.99 8.48 -3.44
C SER A 58 -9.46 8.28 -3.05
N SER A 59 -10.40 8.82 -3.85
CA SER A 59 -11.84 8.62 -3.66
C SER A 59 -12.26 7.14 -3.74
N ILE A 60 -11.42 6.25 -4.26
CA ILE A 60 -11.71 4.82 -4.26
C ILE A 60 -11.88 4.27 -2.83
N TYR A 61 -11.14 4.80 -1.85
CA TYR A 61 -11.21 4.35 -0.46
C TYR A 61 -12.57 4.66 0.17
N SER A 62 -13.06 5.89 0.01
CA SER A 62 -14.38 6.30 0.48
C SER A 62 -15.49 5.65 -0.35
N SER A 63 -15.31 5.48 -1.65
CA SER A 63 -16.27 4.79 -2.52
C SER A 63 -16.42 3.31 -2.16
N LEU A 64 -15.32 2.62 -1.80
CA LEU A 64 -15.37 1.24 -1.31
C LEU A 64 -16.04 1.15 0.05
N ALA A 65 -15.71 2.05 0.98
CA ALA A 65 -16.35 2.12 2.30
C ALA A 65 -17.88 2.31 2.19
N ASN A 66 -18.32 3.19 1.29
CA ASN A 66 -19.73 3.45 1.04
C ASN A 66 -20.44 2.30 0.30
N ARG A 67 -19.72 1.61 -0.60
CA ARG A 67 -20.29 0.48 -1.37
C ARG A 67 -20.51 -0.75 -0.50
N PHE A 68 -19.60 -0.99 0.43
CA PHE A 68 -19.58 -2.15 1.31
C PHE A 68 -19.61 -1.73 2.79
N PRO A 69 -20.66 -1.02 3.25
CA PRO A 69 -20.64 -0.37 4.56
C PRO A 69 -20.69 -1.37 5.73
N SER A 70 -21.09 -2.61 5.47
CA SER A 70 -21.13 -3.71 6.45
C SER A 70 -19.88 -4.60 6.40
N ASP A 71 -18.99 -4.40 5.43
CA ASP A 71 -17.75 -5.16 5.33
C ASP A 71 -16.67 -4.49 6.17
N ARG A 72 -15.69 -5.29 6.62
CA ARG A 72 -14.46 -4.79 7.26
C ARG A 72 -13.36 -4.75 6.20
N LEU A 73 -12.97 -3.56 5.79
CA LEU A 73 -11.94 -3.36 4.78
C LEU A 73 -10.58 -3.24 5.49
N GLY A 74 -9.58 -3.96 4.99
CA GLY A 74 -8.27 -4.06 5.65
C GLY A 74 -7.12 -3.79 4.68
N MET A 75 -6.14 -3.00 5.13
CA MET A 75 -4.89 -2.79 4.41
C MET A 75 -3.67 -3.06 5.30
N THR A 76 -2.65 -3.68 4.74
CA THR A 76 -1.39 -3.91 5.44
C THR A 76 -0.23 -3.93 4.46
N HIS A 77 0.83 -3.20 4.79
CA HIS A 77 2.09 -3.11 4.06
C HIS A 77 3.16 -2.58 5.01
N PHE A 78 4.44 -2.75 4.68
CA PHE A 78 5.51 -2.17 5.48
C PHE A 78 5.76 -0.71 5.12
N LEU A 79 6.06 0.08 6.14
CA LEU A 79 6.43 1.49 5.99
C LEU A 79 7.79 1.66 5.29
N ASP A 80 8.66 0.66 5.32
CA ASP A 80 9.93 0.63 4.59
C ASP A 80 9.94 -0.39 3.43
N ASP A 81 8.79 -0.66 2.80
CA ASP A 81 8.73 -1.41 1.53
C ASP A 81 9.68 -0.74 0.51
N ALA A 82 10.62 -1.50 -0.06
CA ALA A 82 11.56 -1.03 -1.08
C ALA A 82 11.28 -1.61 -2.47
N ASN A 83 10.27 -2.46 -2.64
CA ASN A 83 9.92 -3.08 -3.91
C ASN A 83 8.74 -2.35 -4.58
N TYR A 84 7.61 -2.27 -3.88
CA TYR A 84 6.42 -1.56 -4.40
C TYR A 84 6.67 -0.06 -4.51
N SER A 85 7.35 0.51 -3.52
CA SER A 85 7.73 1.93 -3.54
C SER A 85 8.68 2.21 -4.71
N SER A 86 9.71 1.39 -4.95
CA SER A 86 10.62 1.57 -6.09
C SER A 86 9.89 1.45 -7.42
N TYR A 87 8.97 0.48 -7.57
CA TYR A 87 8.08 0.41 -8.73
C TYR A 87 7.27 1.70 -8.91
N SER A 88 6.82 2.30 -7.81
CA SER A 88 5.92 3.45 -7.83
C SER A 88 6.61 4.78 -8.10
N TYR A 89 7.87 4.94 -7.68
CA TYR A 89 8.57 6.24 -7.75
C TYR A 89 9.84 6.23 -8.61
N GLU A 90 10.63 5.15 -8.65
CA GLU A 90 12.01 5.22 -9.18
C GLU A 90 12.08 5.69 -10.64
N ARG A 91 11.18 5.19 -11.50
CA ARG A 91 11.16 5.52 -12.94
C ARG A 91 10.39 6.79 -13.27
N PHE A 92 9.71 7.36 -12.28
CA PHE A 92 8.74 8.44 -12.47
C PHE A 92 9.26 9.80 -12.01
N TYR A 93 10.41 9.81 -11.30
CA TYR A 93 11.06 11.00 -10.77
C TYR A 93 12.50 11.04 -11.27
N GLU A 94 12.83 12.03 -12.11
CA GLU A 94 14.14 12.10 -12.79
C GLU A 94 15.31 12.21 -11.80
N ASP A 95 15.11 12.88 -10.66
CA ASP A 95 16.09 13.05 -9.60
C ASP A 95 16.33 11.78 -8.78
N ILE A 96 15.40 10.81 -8.84
CA ILE A 96 15.57 9.47 -8.29
C ILE A 96 16.19 8.57 -9.36
N TYR A 97 15.60 8.52 -10.56
CA TYR A 97 16.04 7.65 -11.65
C TYR A 97 17.52 7.84 -12.04
N ASN A 98 17.97 9.10 -12.09
CA ASN A 98 19.33 9.44 -12.51
C ASN A 98 20.33 9.54 -11.36
N ASP A 99 19.93 9.31 -10.12
CA ASP A 99 20.84 9.37 -8.98
C ASP A 99 21.78 8.14 -9.02
N PRO A 100 23.10 8.33 -9.13
CA PRO A 100 24.04 7.22 -9.21
C PRO A 100 24.15 6.42 -7.90
N ASP A 101 23.81 7.02 -6.75
CA ASP A 101 23.93 6.38 -5.44
C ASP A 101 22.66 5.59 -5.08
N ALA A 102 22.79 4.28 -4.93
CA ALA A 102 21.66 3.41 -4.65
C ALA A 102 21.02 3.67 -3.27
N ALA A 103 21.84 4.04 -2.27
CA ALA A 103 21.33 4.37 -0.95
C ALA A 103 20.52 5.69 -0.98
N SER A 104 21.03 6.71 -1.68
CA SER A 104 20.31 7.97 -1.87
C SER A 104 19.02 7.79 -2.68
N ARG A 105 19.00 6.93 -3.71
CA ARG A 105 17.76 6.56 -4.43
C ARG A 105 16.72 5.98 -3.47
N LEU A 106 17.11 4.97 -2.69
CA LEU A 106 16.22 4.29 -1.76
C LEU A 106 15.66 5.27 -0.71
N GLU A 107 16.47 6.19 -0.20
CA GLU A 107 16.03 7.17 0.79
C GLU A 107 14.97 8.14 0.22
N LYS A 108 15.16 8.61 -1.02
CA LYS A 108 14.17 9.44 -1.72
C LYS A 108 12.85 8.69 -1.95
N ILE A 109 12.94 7.43 -2.35
CA ILE A 109 11.79 6.54 -2.56
C ILE A 109 11.03 6.35 -1.25
N LYS A 110 11.74 6.06 -0.15
CA LYS A 110 11.15 5.92 1.19
C LYS A 110 10.47 7.21 1.63
N THR A 111 11.08 8.36 1.38
CA THR A 111 10.49 9.67 1.71
C THR A 111 9.12 9.86 1.03
N LEU A 112 9.04 9.58 -0.28
CA LEU A 112 7.77 9.68 -1.02
C LEU A 112 6.74 8.64 -0.54
N TRP A 113 7.19 7.42 -0.25
CA TRP A 113 6.33 6.35 0.28
C TRP A 113 5.76 6.69 1.66
N GLN A 114 6.58 7.27 2.53
CA GLN A 114 6.18 7.77 3.84
C GLN A 114 5.17 8.89 3.70
N GLN A 115 5.40 9.87 2.81
CA GLN A 115 4.43 10.93 2.54
C GLN A 115 3.08 10.35 2.08
N ASP A 116 3.08 9.44 1.10
CA ASP A 116 1.83 8.87 0.59
C ASP A 116 1.11 8.01 1.63
N THR A 117 1.84 7.34 2.53
CA THR A 117 1.23 6.51 3.58
C THR A 117 0.79 7.33 4.79
N PHE A 118 1.72 8.04 5.43
CA PHE A 118 1.47 8.76 6.69
C PHE A 118 0.69 10.04 6.48
N ASP A 119 1.10 10.87 5.53
CA ASP A 119 0.52 12.20 5.37
C ASP A 119 -0.80 12.14 4.58
N ASN A 120 -0.95 11.14 3.69
CA ASN A 120 -2.11 11.04 2.80
C ASN A 120 -3.05 9.87 3.14
N LEU A 121 -2.56 8.62 3.16
CA LEU A 121 -3.43 7.43 3.29
C LEU A 121 -4.05 7.30 4.67
N ILE A 122 -3.27 7.41 5.74
CA ILE A 122 -3.78 7.25 7.10
C ILE A 122 -4.91 8.25 7.39
N PRO A 123 -4.75 9.57 7.18
CA PRO A 123 -5.83 10.53 7.38
C PRO A 123 -7.07 10.27 6.53
N LEU A 124 -6.91 9.74 5.32
CA LEU A 124 -8.01 9.37 4.44
C LEU A 124 -8.78 8.16 4.99
N LEU A 125 -8.08 7.09 5.36
CA LEU A 125 -8.70 5.90 5.96
C LEU A 125 -9.37 6.25 7.29
N ASP A 126 -8.80 7.19 8.04
CA ASP A 126 -9.34 7.60 9.32
C ASP A 126 -10.73 8.22 9.25
N GLN A 127 -11.06 8.85 8.12
CA GLN A 127 -12.36 9.45 7.84
C GLN A 127 -13.45 8.43 7.48
N THR A 128 -13.08 7.17 7.27
CA THR A 128 -14.04 6.11 6.95
C THR A 128 -14.50 5.38 8.21
N HIS A 129 -15.65 4.70 8.17
CA HIS A 129 -16.18 3.97 9.34
C HIS A 129 -15.71 2.50 9.41
N ASN A 130 -15.26 1.92 8.31
CA ASN A 130 -15.02 0.48 8.19
C ASN A 130 -13.67 0.08 7.57
N TRP A 131 -12.73 1.02 7.41
CA TRP A 131 -11.33 0.68 7.14
C TRP A 131 -10.52 0.49 8.41
N GLY A 132 -9.75 -0.58 8.41
CA GLY A 132 -8.67 -0.87 9.34
C GLY A 132 -7.35 -0.97 8.58
N TYR A 133 -6.26 -0.67 9.27
CA TYR A 133 -4.93 -0.76 8.71
C TYR A 133 -3.92 -1.25 9.74
N TYR A 134 -2.87 -1.90 9.23
CA TYR A 134 -1.75 -2.41 10.02
C TYR A 134 -0.44 -2.21 9.25
N PHE A 135 0.34 -1.22 9.66
CA PHE A 135 1.57 -0.79 8.97
C PHE A 135 2.81 -0.97 9.86
N PRO A 136 3.41 -2.18 9.90
CA PRO A 136 4.68 -2.41 10.57
C PRO A 136 5.81 -1.65 9.87
N ARG A 137 6.92 -1.38 10.57
CA ARG A 137 8.00 -0.56 10.00
C ARG A 137 8.77 -1.31 8.93
N TYR A 138 9.40 -2.42 9.30
CA TYR A 138 10.40 -3.09 8.46
C TYR A 138 10.52 -4.60 8.75
N ARG A 139 10.81 -5.37 7.70
CA ARG A 139 11.22 -6.77 7.83
C ARG A 139 12.34 -7.07 6.86
N ASN A 140 13.45 -7.62 7.37
CA ASN A 140 14.63 -7.97 6.59
C ASN A 140 14.45 -9.24 5.73
N VAL A 141 13.37 -9.28 4.93
CA VAL A 141 13.03 -10.33 3.95
C VAL A 141 12.28 -9.67 2.82
N ASN A 142 12.68 -9.99 1.58
CA ASN A 142 12.00 -9.55 0.38
C ASN A 142 11.76 -8.03 0.38
N GLU A 143 12.75 -7.26 0.81
CA GLU A 143 12.69 -5.79 0.80
C GLU A 143 11.47 -5.21 1.54
N SER A 144 10.96 -5.91 2.56
CA SER A 144 9.72 -5.57 3.28
C SER A 144 8.47 -5.51 2.38
N HIS A 145 8.43 -6.16 1.21
CA HIS A 145 7.35 -5.93 0.24
C HIS A 145 5.98 -6.51 0.63
N CYS A 146 5.94 -7.60 1.39
CA CYS A 146 4.69 -8.27 1.73
C CYS A 146 4.68 -8.60 3.20
N THR A 147 3.55 -8.41 3.89
CA THR A 147 3.40 -8.77 5.31
C THR A 147 3.14 -10.27 5.52
N SER A 148 2.64 -10.99 4.51
CA SER A 148 2.18 -12.38 4.64
C SER A 148 2.84 -13.43 3.71
N ILE A 149 3.83 -13.05 2.89
CA ILE A 149 4.36 -13.92 1.81
C ILE A 149 5.01 -15.24 2.30
N ILE A 150 5.68 -15.22 3.44
CA ILE A 150 6.33 -16.41 4.02
C ILE A 150 5.59 -16.87 5.26
N GLU A 151 5.38 -15.93 6.17
CA GLU A 151 4.68 -16.11 7.43
C GLU A 151 4.24 -14.76 8.00
N PHE A 152 3.57 -14.79 9.15
CA PHE A 152 3.07 -13.60 9.84
C PHE A 152 4.08 -12.99 10.82
N GLY A 153 5.10 -13.74 11.23
CA GLY A 153 6.14 -13.26 12.14
C GLY A 153 6.99 -12.14 11.54
N ASN A 154 7.68 -11.43 12.44
CA ASN A 154 8.53 -10.28 12.16
C ASN A 154 7.85 -9.13 11.39
N ALA A 155 6.52 -9.15 11.29
CA ALA A 155 5.66 -8.06 10.82
C ALA A 155 4.87 -7.56 12.03
N ASP A 156 5.59 -7.19 13.08
CA ASP A 156 5.04 -6.79 14.37
C ASP A 156 5.04 -5.25 14.44
N ILE A 157 4.26 -4.69 15.37
CA ILE A 157 4.37 -3.28 15.78
C ILE A 157 4.76 -3.36 17.26
N GLN A 158 6.07 -3.40 17.53
CA GLN A 158 6.59 -3.79 18.85
C GLN A 158 6.14 -2.84 19.95
N GLU A 159 6.15 -1.54 19.66
CA GLU A 159 5.77 -0.49 20.60
C GLU A 159 4.30 -0.60 21.07
N GLN A 160 3.45 -1.28 20.29
CA GLN A 160 2.04 -1.54 20.61
C GLN A 160 1.80 -2.99 21.06
N ASN A 161 2.84 -3.84 21.08
CA ASN A 161 2.74 -5.26 21.34
C ASN A 161 1.68 -5.96 20.46
N LEU A 162 1.65 -5.59 19.17
CA LEU A 162 0.74 -6.16 18.17
C LEU A 162 1.52 -7.01 17.17
N VAL A 163 0.93 -8.13 16.76
CA VAL A 163 1.43 -8.95 15.65
C VAL A 163 0.43 -8.96 14.50
N LEU A 164 0.87 -9.24 13.27
CA LEU A 164 0.00 -9.27 12.09
C LEU A 164 -1.26 -10.14 12.27
N LYS A 165 -1.16 -11.23 13.03
CA LYS A 165 -2.30 -12.10 13.35
C LYS A 165 -3.44 -11.35 14.05
N ASP A 166 -3.12 -10.39 14.92
CA ASP A 166 -4.13 -9.62 15.65
C ASP A 166 -4.96 -8.77 14.68
N PHE A 167 -4.31 -8.19 13.66
CA PHE A 167 -4.97 -7.47 12.59
C PHE A 167 -5.86 -8.40 11.74
N VAL A 168 -5.32 -9.55 11.31
CA VAL A 168 -6.09 -10.52 10.53
C VAL A 168 -7.34 -10.97 11.29
N ASN A 169 -7.21 -11.30 12.57
CA ASN A 169 -8.34 -11.64 13.43
C ASN A 169 -9.32 -10.47 13.54
N ASN A 170 -8.85 -9.24 13.74
CA ASN A 170 -9.72 -8.06 13.81
C ASN A 170 -10.56 -7.86 12.53
N ILE A 171 -9.99 -8.12 11.35
CA ILE A 171 -10.73 -8.03 10.08
C ILE A 171 -11.69 -9.21 9.90
N MET A 172 -11.26 -10.43 10.23
CA MET A 172 -12.01 -11.65 9.93
C MET A 172 -13.09 -12.00 10.97
N ASP A 173 -12.89 -11.66 12.24
CA ASP A 173 -13.82 -12.01 13.33
C ASP A 173 -15.08 -11.14 13.34
N GLY A 174 -15.11 -10.05 12.56
CA GLY A 174 -16.33 -9.28 12.31
C GLY A 174 -16.85 -8.42 13.46
N THR A 175 -16.13 -8.34 14.58
CA THR A 175 -16.59 -7.66 15.81
C THR A 175 -15.56 -6.66 16.36
N GLY A 176 -16.04 -5.68 17.13
CA GLY A 176 -15.19 -4.65 17.75
C GLY A 176 -14.78 -3.50 16.81
N PRO A 177 -14.03 -2.50 17.33
CA PRO A 177 -13.53 -1.39 16.53
C PRO A 177 -12.57 -1.87 15.43
N MET A 178 -12.47 -1.13 14.32
CA MET A 178 -11.46 -1.38 13.29
C MET A 178 -10.07 -1.17 13.88
N MET A 179 -9.18 -2.16 13.76
CA MET A 179 -7.78 -1.99 14.13
C MET A 179 -7.14 -1.01 13.16
N ARG A 180 -6.49 0.00 13.73
CA ARG A 180 -5.79 1.08 13.03
C ARG A 180 -4.46 1.29 13.73
N ALA A 181 -3.43 0.65 13.21
CA ALA A 181 -2.11 0.62 13.82
C ALA A 181 -1.02 0.86 12.78
N HIS A 182 -0.05 1.67 13.13
CA HIS A 182 1.19 1.85 12.39
C HIS A 182 2.33 1.96 13.40
N GLU A 183 3.54 1.60 13.00
CA GLU A 183 4.73 1.73 13.83
C GLU A 183 5.36 3.11 13.67
N THR A 184 5.74 3.72 14.80
CA THR A 184 6.45 5.00 14.85
C THR A 184 7.93 4.84 15.21
N ASP A 185 8.32 3.70 15.78
CA ASP A 185 9.71 3.30 15.99
C ASP A 185 10.42 2.98 14.67
N GLU A 186 11.43 3.78 14.35
CA GLU A 186 12.21 3.65 13.11
C GLU A 186 13.44 2.74 13.26
N VAL A 187 13.70 2.20 14.45
CA VAL A 187 14.98 1.55 14.79
C VAL A 187 14.81 0.09 15.22
N SER A 188 13.81 -0.22 16.04
CA SER A 188 13.70 -1.56 16.66
C SER A 188 13.59 -2.70 15.66
N ASP A 189 12.87 -2.49 14.56
CA ASP A 189 12.71 -3.50 13.51
C ASP A 189 14.02 -3.82 12.77
N TYR A 190 14.90 -2.83 12.62
CA TYR A 190 16.24 -3.03 12.04
C TYR A 190 17.18 -3.82 12.96
N GLN A 191 16.85 -3.91 14.24
CA GLN A 191 17.66 -4.56 15.28
C GLN A 191 17.07 -5.90 15.76
N LYS A 192 16.11 -6.48 15.02
CA LYS A 192 15.54 -7.79 15.36
C LYS A 192 16.65 -8.86 15.49
N PRO A 193 16.59 -9.73 16.52
CA PRO A 193 17.57 -10.79 16.71
C PRO A 193 17.69 -11.69 15.48
N PHE A 194 18.89 -12.24 15.26
CA PHE A 194 19.12 -13.19 14.18
C PHE A 194 18.12 -14.35 14.23
N ASN A 195 17.53 -14.66 13.08
CA ASN A 195 16.61 -15.78 12.91
C ASN A 195 17.11 -16.68 11.75
N LEU A 196 17.40 -17.95 12.05
CA LEU A 196 17.98 -18.90 11.09
C LEU A 196 17.07 -19.14 9.88
N MET A 197 15.76 -19.22 10.09
CA MET A 197 14.80 -19.40 9.00
C MET A 197 14.82 -18.20 8.05
N TYR A 198 14.81 -16.99 8.60
CA TYR A 198 14.88 -15.75 7.83
C TYR A 198 16.18 -15.65 7.05
N TRP A 199 17.29 -16.02 7.67
CA TRP A 199 18.59 -16.07 7.00
C TRP A 199 18.59 -17.07 5.85
N LEU A 200 18.08 -18.29 6.04
CA LEU A 200 18.00 -19.33 5.00
C LEU A 200 17.13 -18.88 3.82
N VAL A 201 15.97 -18.30 4.10
CA VAL A 201 15.10 -17.71 3.07
C VAL A 201 15.83 -16.63 2.28
N GLY A 202 16.53 -15.73 2.97
CA GLY A 202 17.29 -14.66 2.31
C GLY A 202 18.44 -15.15 1.45
N GLN A 203 18.85 -16.42 1.55
CA GLN A 203 19.82 -17.02 0.60
C GLN A 203 19.15 -17.56 -0.68
N LEU A 204 17.82 -17.67 -0.70
CA LEU A 204 17.05 -18.26 -1.80
C LEU A 204 16.27 -17.22 -2.62
N LEU A 205 16.12 -16.01 -2.09
CA LEU A 205 15.47 -14.85 -2.72
C LEU A 205 16.55 -13.91 -3.27
#